data_AF-A0A509ELH4-F1
#
_entry.id   AF-A0A509ELH4-F1
#
_cell.length_a   1.000
_cell.length_b   1.000
_cell.length_c   1.000
_cell.angle_alpha   90.00
_cell.angle_beta   90.00
_cell.angle_gamma   90.00
#
_symmetry.space_group_name_H-M   'P 1'
#
loop_
_entity.id
_entity.type
_entity.pdbx_description
1 polymer ?
#
loop_
_entity_poly.entity_id
_entity_poly.type
_entity_poly.pdbx_seq_one_letter_code
_entity_poly.pdbx_strand_id
1 'polypeptide(L)'
;MGYPHRMPPAMPQSVLTLAAYGAAALAEIAGCFAFWAVLRHGRSALWLLPGLASLALFAWLLTRVEAEAAGRAYAAYGGVYIAASLLWLWAAEGQRPDRWDLAGGAVALAGAALILAGPRAS
;
A
#
# COMPACT_ATOMS: atom_id res chain seq x y z
N MET A 1 4.84 24.85 -41.73
CA MET A 1 4.65 25.49 -40.42
C MET A 1 3.88 24.51 -39.52
N GLY A 2 4.56 23.52 -38.94
CA GLY A 2 3.94 22.49 -38.10
C GLY A 2 4.03 22.90 -36.64
N TYR A 3 2.90 22.98 -35.94
CA TYR A 3 2.90 23.12 -34.50
C TYR A 3 3.49 21.85 -33.87
N PRO A 4 4.49 21.93 -32.98
CA PRO A 4 4.93 20.76 -32.24
C PRO A 4 3.80 20.32 -31.30
N HIS A 5 3.36 19.07 -31.43
CA HIS A 5 2.50 18.40 -30.46
C HIS A 5 3.18 18.48 -29.09
N ARG A 6 2.70 19.37 -28.20
CA ARG A 6 3.06 19.32 -26.77
C ARG A 6 2.59 17.97 -26.25
N MET A 7 3.52 17.05 -26.02
CA MET A 7 3.25 15.89 -25.20
C MET A 7 2.75 16.40 -23.83
N PRO A 8 1.67 15.81 -23.27
CA PRO A 8 1.24 16.16 -21.94
C PRO A 8 2.41 15.99 -20.97
N PRO A 9 2.53 16.85 -19.94
CA PRO A 9 3.60 16.71 -18.95
C PRO A 9 3.51 15.30 -18.35
N ALA A 10 4.64 14.58 -18.37
CA ALA A 10 4.74 13.31 -17.66
C ALA A 10 4.38 13.56 -16.18
N MET A 11 3.53 12.71 -15.62
CA MET A 11 3.15 12.81 -14.21
C MET A 11 4.42 12.75 -13.34
N PRO A 12 4.52 13.56 -12.26
CA PRO A 12 5.69 13.53 -11.40
C PRO A 12 5.92 12.11 -10.86
N GLN A 13 7.17 11.62 -10.89
CA GLN A 13 7.49 10.26 -10.44
C GLN A 13 6.98 9.97 -9.02
N SER A 14 6.97 10.98 -8.14
CA SER A 14 6.44 10.88 -6.77
C SER A 14 4.95 10.53 -6.72
N VAL A 15 4.14 11.04 -7.66
CA VAL A 15 2.70 10.75 -7.73
C VAL A 15 2.47 9.30 -8.19
N LEU A 16 3.27 8.81 -9.14
CA LEU A 16 3.24 7.42 -9.58
C LEU A 16 3.64 6.46 -8.45
N THR A 17 4.66 6.80 -7.66
CA THR A 17 5.09 6.01 -6.51
C THR A 17 4.00 5.90 -5.43
N LEU A 18 3.33 7.02 -5.12
CA LEU A 18 2.26 7.02 -4.11
C LEU A 18 1.05 6.19 -4.58
N ALA A 19 0.69 6.30 -5.86
CA ALA A 19 -0.36 5.49 -6.46
C ALA A 19 0.01 3.99 -6.45
N ALA A 20 1.26 3.65 -6.76
CA ALA A 20 1.75 2.28 -6.70
C ALA A 20 1.69 1.72 -5.27
N TYR A 21 2.10 2.49 -4.26
CA TYR A 21 1.99 2.09 -2.86
C TYR A 21 0.53 1.91 -2.40
N GLY A 22 -0.37 2.82 -2.79
CA GLY A 22 -1.79 2.69 -2.46
C GLY A 22 -2.42 1.45 -3.11
N ALA A 23 -2.14 1.20 -4.38
CA ALA A 23 -2.61 0.01 -5.09
C ALA A 23 -2.02 -1.29 -4.48
N ALA A 24 -0.74 -1.27 -4.13
CA ALA A 24 -0.07 -2.37 -3.45
C ALA A 24 -0.74 -2.68 -2.10
N ALA A 25 -1.03 -1.64 -1.29
CA ALA A 25 -1.71 -1.78 -0.01
C ALA A 25 -3.11 -2.40 -0.14
N LEU A 26 -3.92 -1.90 -1.08
CA LEU A 26 -5.24 -2.47 -1.33
C LEU A 26 -5.16 -3.93 -1.77
N ALA A 27 -4.22 -4.25 -2.66
CA ALA A 27 -4.02 -5.62 -3.13
C ALA A 27 -3.56 -6.56 -2.01
N GLU A 28 -2.64 -6.12 -1.15
CA GLU A 28 -2.17 -6.93 -0.02
C GLU A 28 -3.29 -7.14 1.01
N ILE A 29 -3.99 -6.07 1.41
CA ILE A 29 -5.07 -6.14 2.41
C ILE A 29 -6.20 -7.03 1.90
N ALA A 30 -6.65 -6.86 0.66
CA ALA A 30 -7.68 -7.72 0.07
C ALA A 30 -7.23 -9.18 -0.02
N GLY A 31 -5.95 -9.42 -0.35
CA GLY A 31 -5.35 -10.74 -0.36
C GLY A 31 -5.39 -11.41 1.00
N CYS A 32 -4.89 -10.73 2.03
CA CYS A 32 -4.89 -11.21 3.41
C CYS A 32 -6.32 -11.38 3.96
N PHE A 33 -7.23 -10.45 3.63
CA PHE A 33 -8.62 -10.52 4.04
C PHE A 33 -9.34 -11.73 3.45
N ALA A 34 -9.00 -12.17 2.24
CA ALA A 34 -9.57 -13.39 1.67
C ALA A 34 -9.23 -14.63 2.50
N PHE A 35 -7.99 -14.74 3.01
CA PHE A 35 -7.61 -15.82 3.94
C PHE A 35 -8.38 -15.70 5.26
N TRP A 36 -8.48 -14.49 5.81
CA TRP A 36 -9.26 -14.23 7.03
C TRP A 36 -10.73 -14.64 6.86
N ALA A 37 -11.36 -14.27 5.75
CA ALA A 37 -12.74 -14.60 5.45
C ALA A 37 -12.96 -16.13 5.41
N VAL A 38 -12.05 -16.89 4.80
CA VAL A 38 -12.14 -18.36 4.74
C VAL A 38 -11.91 -18.98 6.12
N LEU A 39 -10.83 -18.61 6.80
CA LEU A 39 -10.39 -19.27 8.03
C LEU A 39 -11.13 -18.82 9.29
N ARG A 40 -11.64 -17.59 9.32
CA ARG A 40 -12.32 -16.99 10.49
C ARG A 40 -13.81 -16.72 10.26
N HIS A 41 -14.25 -16.53 9.03
CA HIS A 41 -15.67 -16.24 8.72
C HIS A 41 -16.38 -17.37 7.97
N GLY A 42 -15.73 -18.53 7.78
CA GLY A 42 -16.34 -19.71 7.15
C GLY A 42 -16.73 -19.49 5.69
N ARG A 43 -16.10 -18.54 4.99
CA ARG A 43 -16.30 -18.36 3.54
C ARG A 43 -15.72 -19.54 2.76
N SER A 44 -16.27 -19.76 1.57
CA SER A 44 -15.80 -20.81 0.66
C SER A 44 -14.32 -20.63 0.32
N ALA A 45 -13.58 -21.74 0.25
CA ALA A 45 -12.17 -21.77 -0.15
C ALA A 45 -11.92 -21.13 -1.54
N LEU A 46 -12.96 -20.98 -2.37
CA LEU A 46 -12.88 -20.26 -3.65
C LEU A 46 -12.41 -18.80 -3.49
N TRP A 47 -12.60 -18.18 -2.32
CA TRP A 47 -12.07 -16.85 -2.02
C TRP A 47 -10.53 -16.79 -2.04
N LEU A 48 -9.85 -17.91 -1.85
CA LEU A 48 -8.38 -17.96 -1.89
C LEU A 48 -7.83 -17.71 -3.30
N LEU A 49 -8.59 -18.00 -4.36
CA LEU A 49 -8.15 -17.76 -5.74
C LEU A 49 -7.93 -16.26 -6.02
N PRO A 50 -8.93 -15.38 -5.85
CA PRO A 50 -8.71 -13.94 -5.97
C PRO A 50 -7.77 -13.41 -4.88
N GLY A 51 -7.75 -14.00 -3.68
CA GLY A 51 -6.83 -13.63 -2.62
C GLY A 51 -5.35 -13.80 -3.00
N LEU A 52 -4.98 -14.97 -3.52
CA LEU A 52 -3.63 -15.27 -4.01
C LEU A 52 -3.24 -14.40 -5.20
N ALA A 53 -4.18 -14.17 -6.13
CA ALA A 53 -3.96 -13.26 -7.26
C ALA A 53 -3.66 -11.83 -6.78
N SER A 54 -4.37 -11.38 -5.74
CA SER A 54 -4.16 -10.08 -5.10
C SER A 54 -2.79 -9.97 -4.46
N LEU A 55 -2.33 -11.01 -3.75
CA LEU A 55 -0.98 -11.04 -3.16
C LEU A 55 0.12 -11.05 -4.22
N ALA A 56 -0.08 -11.77 -5.33
CA ALA A 56 0.86 -11.74 -6.46
C ALA A 56 0.91 -10.36 -7.11
N LEU A 57 -0.24 -9.70 -7.26
CA LEU A 57 -0.32 -8.32 -7.77
C LEU A 57 0.38 -7.33 -6.84
N PHE A 58 0.18 -7.46 -5.53
CA PHE A 58 0.89 -6.67 -4.52
C PHE A 58 2.41 -6.78 -4.69
N ALA A 59 2.94 -8.01 -4.72
CA ALA A 59 4.37 -8.25 -4.87
C ALA A 59 4.91 -7.61 -6.16
N TRP A 60 4.18 -7.75 -7.26
CA TRP A 60 4.56 -7.13 -8.52
C TRP A 60 4.53 -5.60 -8.47
N LEU A 61 3.50 -4.99 -7.88
CA LEU A 61 3.40 -3.53 -7.75
C LEU A 61 4.53 -2.96 -6.91
N LEU A 62 4.93 -3.65 -5.85
CA LEU A 62 6.00 -3.19 -4.95
C LEU A 62 7.37 -3.18 -5.65
N THR A 63 7.60 -4.06 -6.63
CA THR A 63 8.83 -4.02 -7.45
C THR A 63 8.89 -2.81 -8.39
N ARG A 64 7.78 -2.11 -8.62
CA ARG A 64 7.73 -0.88 -9.42
C ARG A 64 8.15 0.36 -8.64
N VAL A 65 8.30 0.26 -7.33
CA VAL A 65 8.72 1.36 -6.47
C VAL A 65 10.24 1.50 -6.57
N GLU A 66 10.70 2.67 -6.99
CA GLU A 66 12.12 3.00 -7.00
C GLU A 66 12.62 3.20 -5.56
N ALA A 67 13.47 2.30 -5.09
CA ALA A 67 14.18 2.40 -3.82
C ALA A 67 15.56 1.79 -3.94
N GLU A 68 16.54 2.38 -3.26
CA GLU A 68 17.92 1.88 -3.23
C GLU A 68 18.06 0.46 -2.64
N ALA A 69 17.11 0.04 -1.79
CA ALA A 69 17.06 -1.30 -1.22
C ALA A 69 15.61 -1.72 -0.97
N ALA A 70 15.30 -3.00 -1.27
CA ALA A 70 13.96 -3.56 -1.07
C ALA A 70 13.47 -3.41 0.37
N GLY A 71 14.32 -3.67 1.37
CA GLY A 71 13.95 -3.51 2.78
C GLY A 71 13.53 -2.09 3.16
N ARG A 72 14.11 -1.06 2.54
CA ARG A 72 13.69 0.33 2.74
C ARG A 72 12.35 0.62 2.08
N ALA A 73 12.11 0.07 0.89
CA ALA A 73 10.80 0.15 0.25
C ALA A 73 9.72 -0.50 1.12
N TYR A 74 10.01 -1.66 1.71
CA TYR A 74 9.07 -2.39 2.57
C TYR A 74 8.79 -1.63 3.87
N ALA A 75 9.81 -1.04 4.48
CA ALA A 75 9.64 -0.25 5.71
C ALA A 75 8.83 1.03 5.47
N ALA A 76 9.08 1.75 4.38
CA ALA A 76 8.28 2.91 3.99
C ALA A 76 6.83 2.51 3.66
N TYR A 77 6.68 1.43 2.90
CA TYR A 77 5.38 0.84 2.57
C TYR A 77 4.58 0.44 3.81
N GLY A 78 5.22 -0.09 4.85
CA GLY A 78 4.55 -0.47 6.10
C GLY A 78 3.71 0.65 6.71
N GLY A 79 4.15 1.92 6.60
CA GLY A 79 3.35 3.07 7.01
C GLY A 79 2.07 3.25 6.17
N VAL A 80 2.18 3.09 4.84
CA VAL A 80 1.04 3.14 3.92
C VAL A 80 0.08 1.99 4.19
N TYR A 81 0.60 0.78 4.41
CA TYR A 81 -0.18 -0.41 4.75
C TYR A 81 -1.01 -0.19 6.03
N ILE A 82 -0.42 0.37 7.08
CA ILE A 82 -1.13 0.67 8.33
C ILE A 82 -2.26 1.68 8.08
N ALA A 83 -1.98 2.79 7.39
CA ALA A 83 -3.02 3.78 7.08
C ALA A 83 -4.16 3.19 6.23
N ALA A 84 -3.83 2.40 5.21
CA ALA A 84 -4.81 1.72 4.36
C ALA A 84 -5.61 0.67 5.14
N SER A 85 -4.99 -0.05 6.09
CA SER A 85 -5.66 -1.05 6.93
C SER A 85 -6.69 -0.41 7.85
N LEU A 86 -6.40 0.77 8.42
CA LEU A 86 -7.37 1.53 9.21
C LEU A 86 -8.53 2.05 8.35
N LEU A 87 -8.26 2.46 7.11
CA LEU A 87 -9.32 2.83 6.16
C LEU A 87 -10.17 1.60 5.76
N TRP A 88 -9.55 0.44 5.58
CA TRP A 88 -10.23 -0.82 5.29
C TRP A 88 -11.13 -1.25 6.46
N LEU A 89 -10.63 -1.17 7.69
CA LEU A 89 -11.40 -1.42 8.91
C LEU A 89 -12.70 -0.61 8.91
N TRP A 90 -12.62 0.65 8.50
CA TRP A 90 -13.80 1.51 8.38
C TRP A 90 -14.72 1.13 7.22
N ALA A 91 -14.16 1.03 6.02
CA ALA A 91 -14.95 0.96 4.78
C ALA A 91 -15.48 -0.45 4.48
N ALA A 92 -14.64 -1.48 4.68
CA ALA A 92 -14.97 -2.86 4.34
C ALA A 92 -15.54 -3.62 5.54
N GLU A 93 -15.04 -3.36 6.75
CA GLU A 93 -15.49 -4.04 7.97
C GLU A 93 -16.53 -3.22 8.78
N GLY A 94 -16.75 -1.95 8.43
CA GLY A 94 -17.76 -1.11 9.06
C GLY A 94 -17.39 -0.62 10.47
N GLN A 95 -16.15 -0.83 10.90
CA GLN A 95 -15.67 -0.47 12.24
C GLN A 95 -14.89 0.86 12.18
N ARG A 96 -15.39 1.88 12.87
CA ARG A 96 -14.71 3.19 12.89
C ARG A 96 -13.41 3.10 13.70
N PRO A 97 -12.26 3.52 13.14
CA PRO A 97 -11.01 3.59 13.88
C PRO A 97 -11.17 4.43 15.15
N ASP A 98 -10.71 3.89 16.26
CA ASP A 98 -10.76 4.59 17.53
C ASP A 98 -9.54 5.52 17.70
N ARG A 99 -9.49 6.22 18.84
CA ARG A 99 -8.39 7.14 19.14
C ARG A 99 -7.01 6.45 19.22
N TRP A 100 -6.98 5.18 19.61
CA TRP A 100 -5.76 4.40 19.74
C TRP A 100 -5.28 3.92 18.38
N ASP A 101 -6.21 3.52 17.50
CA ASP A 101 -5.92 3.21 16.09
C ASP A 101 -5.28 4.41 15.40
N LEU A 102 -5.87 5.60 15.56
CA LEU A 102 -5.36 6.84 14.97
C LEU A 102 -3.99 7.24 15.55
N ALA A 103 -3.80 7.11 16.86
CA ALA A 103 -2.51 7.40 17.50
C ALA A 103 -1.43 6.42 17.04
N GLY A 104 -1.73 5.12 17.00
CA GLY A 104 -0.82 4.09 16.50
C GLY A 104 -0.46 4.30 15.03
N GLY A 105 -1.46 4.63 14.19
CA GLY A 105 -1.27 5.00 12.80
C GLY A 105 -0.35 6.21 12.63
N ALA A 106 -0.52 7.25 13.43
CA ALA A 106 0.35 8.43 13.41
C ALA A 106 1.80 8.09 13.78
N VAL A 107 2.01 7.26 14.80
CA VAL A 107 3.35 6.80 15.20
C VAL A 107 4.00 5.96 14.10
N ALA A 108 3.25 5.07 13.47
CA ALA A 108 3.74 4.25 12.37
C ALA A 108 4.14 5.08 11.15
N LEU A 109 3.32 6.07 10.77
CA LEU A 109 3.62 7.01 9.69
C LEU A 109 4.86 7.86 10.00
N ALA A 110 5.01 8.31 11.25
CA ALA A 110 6.21 9.01 11.68
C ALA A 110 7.47 8.12 11.55
N GLY A 111 7.38 6.85 11.96
CA GLY A 111 8.45 5.87 11.77
C GLY A 111 8.83 5.67 10.30
N ALA A 112 7.84 5.49 9.43
CA ALA A 112 8.06 5.37 7.99
C ALA A 112 8.69 6.65 7.39
N ALA A 113 8.24 7.83 7.82
CA ALA A 113 8.80 9.11 7.40
C ALA A 113 10.27 9.26 7.85
N LEU A 114 10.62 8.84 9.06
CA LEU A 114 12.00 8.83 9.55
C LEU A 114 12.91 7.94 8.68
N ILE A 115 12.43 6.77 8.27
CA ILE A 115 13.19 5.84 7.42
C ILE A 115 13.42 6.43 6.02
N LEU A 116 12.42 7.13 5.47
CA LEU A 116 12.53 7.81 4.17
C LEU A 116 13.44 9.06 4.23
N ALA A 117 13.34 9.83 5.31
CA ALA A 117 14.05 11.09 5.51
C ALA A 117 15.48 10.91 6.08
N GLY A 118 15.83 9.70 6.53
CA GLY A 118 17.14 9.36 7.07
C GLY A 118 18.27 9.85 6.14
N PRO A 119 19.25 10.64 6.65
CA PRO A 119 20.38 11.12 5.86
C PRO A 119 21.14 9.94 5.27
N ARG A 120 21.35 9.97 3.96
CA ARG A 120 22.18 9.01 3.25
C ARG A 120 23.60 9.56 3.32
N ALA A 121 24.44 8.98 4.17
CA ALA A 121 25.86 9.27 4.12
C ALA A 121 26.36 8.90 2.72
N SER A 122 26.68 9.93 1.95
CA SER A 122 27.34 9.87 0.64
C SER A 122 28.71 9.20 0.72
#